data_AF-A0A952Q325-F1
#
_entry.id   AF-A0A952Q325-F1
#
_cell.length_a   1.000
_cell.length_b   1.000
_cell.length_c   1.000
_cell.angle_alpha   90.00
_cell.angle_beta   90.00
_cell.angle_gamma   90.00
#
_symmetry.space_group_name_H-M   'P 1'
#
loop_
_entity.id
_entity.type
_entity.pdbx_description
1 polymer ?
#
loop_
_entity_poly.entity_id
_entity_poly.type
_entity_poly.pdbx_seq_one_letter_code
_entity_poly.pdbx_strand_id
1 'polypeptide(L)'
;MDIVASSGAQENISVSSQPSAASYVKGNQPSMKEFAMRSEFPSPPSTPPPPRRPLPPSQTLKNLSGSELDAELRKRIEQRIEDRNGFIIDLIAFVGINPVLWLIWGSSGGLDGKEILWPLFVTIPWLVGLIIHGFVVYQNSGIAVARREQKIRREMELEKQRLGITDEAYEKPKRNQHLRLSDDGELVPADEDELDTAKVKHTTL
;
A
#
# COMPACT_ATOMS: atom_id res chain seq x y z
N MET A 1 52.40 24.35 1.44
CA MET A 1 51.10 24.36 0.73
C MET A 1 50.91 22.96 0.22
N ASP A 2 50.36 22.07 1.06
CA ASP A 2 50.25 20.64 0.76
C ASP A 2 48.78 20.31 0.52
N ILE A 3 48.49 19.85 -0.69
CA ILE A 3 47.16 19.46 -1.15
C ILE A 3 46.98 17.98 -0.77
N VAL A 4 46.16 17.74 0.26
CA VAL A 4 45.74 16.40 0.67
C VAL A 4 44.68 15.89 -0.30
N ALA A 5 45.02 14.85 -1.07
CA ALA A 5 44.12 14.12 -1.95
C ALA A 5 43.25 13.16 -1.12
N SER A 6 41.95 13.48 -1.01
CA SER A 6 40.95 12.61 -0.38
C SER A 6 40.40 11.62 -1.42
N SER A 7 40.76 10.35 -1.25
CA SER A 7 40.31 9.21 -2.06
C SER A 7 38.88 8.83 -1.65
N GLY A 8 37.89 9.30 -2.42
CA GLY A 8 36.50 8.91 -2.27
C GLY A 8 36.27 7.47 -2.74
N ALA A 9 35.92 6.59 -1.81
CA ALA A 9 35.43 5.24 -2.08
C ALA A 9 34.09 5.31 -2.83
N GLN A 10 34.03 4.71 -4.02
CA GLN A 10 32.78 4.51 -4.75
C GLN A 10 32.02 3.35 -4.11
N GLU A 11 30.90 3.66 -3.46
CA GLU A 11 29.92 2.67 -3.01
C GLU A 11 29.11 2.20 -4.23
N ASN A 12 29.32 0.93 -4.60
CA ASN A 12 28.64 0.24 -5.68
C ASN A 12 27.19 -0.07 -5.23
N ILE A 13 26.24 0.79 -5.61
CA ILE A 13 24.82 0.54 -5.37
C ILE A 13 24.32 -0.44 -6.44
N SER A 14 24.20 -1.73 -6.06
CA SER A 14 23.54 -2.75 -6.87
C SER A 14 22.07 -2.42 -7.06
N VAL A 15 21.73 -1.95 -8.26
CA VAL A 15 20.37 -1.69 -8.73
C VAL A 15 19.62 -3.03 -8.83
N SER A 16 18.72 -3.26 -7.88
CA SER A 16 17.78 -4.38 -7.87
C SER A 16 16.88 -4.31 -9.11
N SER A 17 16.94 -5.36 -9.93
CA SER A 17 16.19 -5.50 -11.18
C SER A 17 14.69 -5.57 -10.91
N GLN A 18 13.94 -4.61 -11.47
CA GLN A 18 12.48 -4.65 -11.49
C GLN A 18 11.97 -5.85 -12.32
N PRO A 19 10.91 -6.55 -11.87
CA PRO A 19 10.24 -7.54 -12.69
C PRO A 19 9.45 -6.87 -13.82
N SER A 20 9.78 -7.29 -15.04
CA SER A 20 9.14 -6.93 -16.31
C SER A 20 7.64 -7.20 -16.30
N ALA A 21 6.83 -6.15 -16.27
CA ALA A 21 5.38 -6.18 -16.45
C ALA A 21 5.02 -6.38 -17.94
N ALA A 22 5.18 -7.60 -18.44
CA ALA A 22 4.81 -7.96 -19.81
C ALA A 22 3.83 -9.12 -19.83
N SER A 23 2.52 -8.81 -19.75
CA SER A 23 1.44 -9.60 -20.39
C SER A 23 0.08 -8.99 -20.06
N TYR A 24 -0.22 -7.82 -20.63
CA TYR A 24 -1.60 -7.30 -20.66
C TYR A 24 -2.34 -8.04 -21.77
N VAL A 25 -3.21 -8.97 -21.38
CA VAL A 25 -4.05 -9.76 -22.29
C VAL A 25 -4.98 -8.83 -23.06
N LYS A 26 -4.87 -8.87 -24.40
CA LYS A 26 -5.67 -8.12 -25.35
C LYS A 26 -7.11 -8.66 -25.35
N GLY A 27 -7.91 -8.17 -24.41
CA GLY A 27 -9.34 -8.44 -24.32
C GLY A 27 -10.10 -7.83 -25.50
N ASN A 28 -10.96 -8.65 -26.10
CA ASN A 28 -11.82 -8.35 -27.24
C ASN A 28 -12.73 -7.15 -26.93
N GLN A 29 -12.45 -5.99 -27.53
CA GLN A 29 -13.28 -4.78 -27.43
C GLN A 29 -14.61 -4.99 -28.18
N PRO A 30 -15.78 -4.97 -27.51
CA PRO A 30 -17.06 -5.08 -28.18
C PRO A 30 -17.32 -3.84 -29.05
N SER A 31 -17.83 -4.09 -30.25
CA SER A 31 -18.12 -3.08 -31.27
C SER A 31 -19.16 -2.06 -30.79
N MET A 32 -18.81 -0.77 -30.89
CA MET A 32 -19.68 0.39 -30.57
C MET A 32 -21.06 0.38 -31.24
N LYS A 33 -21.26 -0.41 -32.29
CA LYS A 33 -22.56 -0.53 -32.97
C LYS A 33 -23.62 -1.25 -32.13
N GLU A 34 -23.22 -2.01 -31.11
CA GLU A 34 -24.15 -2.70 -30.21
C GLU A 34 -24.67 -1.79 -29.07
N PHE A 35 -24.00 -0.67 -28.79
CA PHE A 35 -24.36 0.23 -27.69
C PHE A 35 -25.53 1.18 -28.02
N ALA A 36 -25.78 1.45 -29.30
CA ALA A 36 -26.80 2.40 -29.73
C ALA A 36 -28.23 1.83 -29.79
N MET A 37 -28.41 0.51 -29.63
CA MET A 37 -29.72 -0.15 -29.70
C MET A 37 -30.35 -0.47 -28.34
N ARG A 38 -29.74 -0.02 -27.23
CA ARG A 38 -30.14 -0.38 -25.85
C ARG A 38 -30.59 0.82 -25.00
N SER A 39 -31.19 1.84 -25.64
CA SER A 39 -31.69 3.05 -24.96
C SER A 39 -33.05 2.87 -24.26
N GLU A 40 -33.65 1.69 -24.30
CA GLU A 40 -34.73 1.33 -23.38
C GLU A 40 -34.10 0.80 -22.10
N PHE A 41 -33.78 1.68 -21.15
CA PHE A 41 -33.42 1.27 -19.80
C PHE A 41 -34.70 0.73 -19.13
N PRO A 42 -34.86 -0.59 -18.95
CA PRO A 42 -35.95 -1.09 -18.13
C PRO A 42 -35.76 -0.51 -16.72
N SER A 43 -36.84 0.00 -16.13
CA SER A 43 -36.86 0.39 -14.73
C SER A 43 -36.12 -0.65 -13.89
N PRO A 44 -35.20 -0.26 -13.01
CA PRO A 44 -34.42 -1.21 -12.23
C PRO A 44 -35.40 -2.17 -11.54
N PRO A 45 -35.23 -3.49 -11.72
CA PRO A 45 -36.08 -4.43 -11.01
C PRO A 45 -36.00 -4.09 -9.53
N SER A 46 -37.15 -4.12 -8.85
CA SER A 46 -37.32 -3.92 -7.40
C SER A 46 -36.67 -5.05 -6.59
N THR A 47 -35.60 -5.63 -7.11
CA THR A 47 -34.75 -6.59 -6.45
C THR A 47 -34.25 -5.97 -5.15
N PRO A 48 -34.51 -6.60 -3.99
CA PRO A 48 -33.92 -6.17 -2.74
C PRO A 48 -32.41 -6.09 -2.93
N PRO A 49 -31.74 -5.09 -2.31
CA PRO A 49 -30.29 -4.96 -2.41
C PRO A 49 -29.66 -6.32 -2.09
N PRO A 50 -28.64 -6.75 -2.86
CA PRO A 50 -28.00 -8.03 -2.62
C PRO A 50 -27.62 -8.10 -1.14
N PRO A 51 -27.86 -9.25 -0.46
CA PRO A 51 -27.53 -9.38 0.94
C PRO A 51 -26.09 -8.93 1.12
N ARG A 52 -25.88 -7.96 2.03
CA ARG A 52 -24.53 -7.46 2.34
C ARG A 52 -23.67 -8.70 2.53
N ARG A 53 -22.62 -8.87 1.71
CA ARG A 53 -21.71 -10.02 1.86
C ARG A 53 -21.34 -10.06 3.35
N PRO A 54 -21.59 -11.19 4.04
CA PRO A 54 -21.16 -11.33 5.42
C PRO A 54 -19.70 -10.92 5.44
N LEU A 55 -19.37 -9.91 6.26
CA LEU A 55 -17.98 -9.55 6.46
C LEU A 55 -17.27 -10.84 6.86
N PRO A 56 -16.17 -11.22 6.17
CA PRO A 56 -15.47 -12.45 6.50
C PRO A 56 -15.22 -12.44 8.00
N PRO A 57 -15.64 -13.49 8.72
CA PRO A 57 -15.56 -13.51 10.17
C PRO A 57 -14.12 -13.21 10.56
N SER A 58 -13.92 -12.18 11.38
CA SER A 58 -12.60 -11.82 11.92
C SER A 58 -11.89 -12.97 12.65
N GLN A 59 -12.61 -14.08 12.88
CA GLN A 59 -12.10 -15.32 13.46
C GLN A 59 -11.27 -16.17 12.48
N THR A 60 -11.46 -16.07 11.15
CA THR A 60 -10.62 -16.83 10.21
C THR A 60 -9.16 -16.34 10.24
N LEU A 61 -8.94 -15.07 10.59
CA LEU A 61 -7.60 -14.50 10.76
C LEU A 61 -6.82 -15.07 11.95
N LYS A 62 -7.49 -15.61 12.99
CA LYS A 62 -6.83 -16.14 14.18
C LYS A 62 -6.17 -17.50 13.98
N ASN A 63 -6.57 -18.24 12.93
CA ASN A 63 -6.04 -19.57 12.63
C ASN A 63 -5.07 -19.57 11.44
N LEU A 64 -4.83 -18.42 10.82
CA LEU A 64 -3.83 -18.29 9.76
C LEU A 64 -2.44 -18.38 10.38
N SER A 65 -1.57 -19.19 9.77
CA SER A 65 -0.17 -19.24 10.16
C SER A 65 0.45 -17.84 10.04
N GLY A 66 1.45 -17.52 10.87
CA GLY A 66 2.06 -16.17 10.86
C GLY A 66 2.48 -15.71 9.46
N SER A 67 2.93 -16.63 8.60
CA SER A 67 3.27 -16.37 7.19
C SER A 67 2.07 -16.01 6.30
N GLU A 68 0.90 -16.60 6.52
CA GLU A 68 -0.31 -16.26 5.75
C GLU A 68 -0.90 -14.93 6.21
N LEU A 69 -0.83 -14.65 7.53
CA LEU A 69 -1.23 -13.37 8.09
C LEU A 69 -0.37 -12.23 7.51
N ASP A 70 0.94 -12.43 7.43
CA ASP A 70 1.87 -11.45 6.83
C ASP A 70 1.59 -11.24 5.33
N ALA A 71 1.25 -12.30 4.59
CA ALA A 71 0.90 -12.21 3.17
C ALA A 71 -0.40 -11.42 2.94
N GLU A 72 -1.44 -11.65 3.75
CA GLU A 72 -2.68 -10.87 3.67
C GLU A 72 -2.48 -9.41 4.08
N LEU A 73 -1.67 -9.16 5.11
CA LEU A 73 -1.34 -7.81 5.55
C LEU A 73 -0.61 -7.05 4.46
N ARG A 74 0.38 -7.69 3.82
CA ARG A 74 1.11 -7.13 2.67
C ARG A 74 0.16 -6.80 1.52
N LYS A 75 -0.73 -7.74 1.15
CA LYS A 75 -1.70 -7.52 0.06
C LYS A 75 -2.63 -6.33 0.34
N ARG A 76 -3.09 -6.15 1.58
CA ARG A 76 -3.92 -5.00 1.96
C ARG A 76 -3.15 -3.68 1.93
N ILE A 77 -1.89 -3.69 2.32
CA ILE A 77 -1.03 -2.49 2.26
C ILE A 77 -0.77 -2.12 0.80
N GLU A 78 -0.50 -3.12 -0.05
CA GLU A 78 -0.19 -2.93 -1.46
C GLU A 78 -1.39 -2.34 -2.23
N GLN A 79 -2.60 -2.85 -2.00
CA GLN A 79 -3.83 -2.26 -2.56
C GLN A 79 -4.01 -0.79 -2.17
N ARG A 80 -3.71 -0.42 -0.91
CA ARG A 80 -3.82 0.98 -0.45
C ARG A 80 -2.79 1.89 -1.11
N ILE A 81 -1.64 1.37 -1.51
CA ILE A 81 -0.59 2.15 -2.19
C ILE A 81 -0.97 2.35 -3.65
N GLU A 82 -1.49 1.32 -4.30
CA GLU A 82 -1.88 1.37 -5.71
C GLU A 82 -3.02 2.38 -5.97
N ASP A 83 -4.04 2.42 -5.09
CA ASP A 83 -5.14 3.40 -5.17
C ASP A 83 -4.64 4.85 -5.05
N ARG A 84 -3.58 5.09 -4.26
CA ARG A 84 -3.00 6.44 -4.09
C ARG A 84 -2.22 6.87 -5.32
N ASN A 85 -1.54 5.93 -5.97
CA ASN A 85 -0.76 6.23 -7.17
C ASN A 85 -1.66 6.67 -8.33
N GLY A 86 -2.82 6.03 -8.50
CA GLY A 86 -3.81 6.43 -9.51
C GLY A 86 -4.26 7.89 -9.33
N PHE A 87 -4.63 8.26 -8.10
CA PHE A 87 -5.02 9.63 -7.77
C PHE A 87 -3.89 10.66 -7.98
N ILE A 88 -2.64 10.31 -7.61
CA ILE A 88 -1.49 11.21 -7.79
C ILE A 88 -1.23 11.46 -9.27
N ILE A 89 -1.33 10.44 -10.12
CA ILE A 89 -1.15 10.58 -11.57
C ILE A 89 -2.23 11.51 -12.15
N ASP A 90 -3.50 11.30 -11.79
CA ASP A 90 -4.61 12.17 -12.23
C ASP A 90 -4.42 13.62 -11.78
N LEU A 91 -3.97 13.82 -10.53
CA LEU A 91 -3.68 15.13 -9.97
C LEU A 91 -2.54 15.83 -10.70
N ILE A 92 -1.44 15.13 -10.97
CA ILE A 92 -0.29 15.67 -11.72
C ILE A 92 -0.73 16.03 -13.14
N ALA A 93 -1.50 15.17 -13.81
CA ALA A 93 -2.03 15.45 -15.15
C ALA A 93 -2.94 16.69 -15.14
N PHE A 94 -3.84 16.81 -14.17
CA PHE A 94 -4.72 17.97 -14.00
C PHE A 94 -3.90 19.27 -13.81
N VAL A 95 -2.91 19.24 -12.92
CA VAL A 95 -2.06 20.40 -12.62
C VAL A 95 -1.11 20.74 -13.77
N GLY A 96 -0.68 19.77 -14.58
CA GLY A 96 0.17 20.00 -15.74
C GLY A 96 -0.59 20.53 -16.96
N ILE A 97 -1.73 19.92 -17.29
CA ILE A 97 -2.49 20.22 -18.52
C ILE A 97 -3.26 21.53 -18.39
N ASN A 98 -3.92 21.77 -17.25
CA ASN A 98 -4.75 22.97 -17.08
C ASN A 98 -4.01 24.30 -17.27
N PRO A 99 -2.85 24.57 -16.64
CA PRO A 99 -2.16 25.84 -16.84
C PRO A 99 -1.72 26.02 -18.28
N VAL A 100 -1.32 24.96 -18.98
CA VAL A 100 -1.01 25.01 -20.42
C VAL A 100 -2.25 25.38 -21.22
N LEU A 101 -3.41 24.79 -20.90
CA LEU A 101 -4.69 25.10 -21.53
C LEU A 101 -5.10 26.57 -21.35
N TRP A 102 -4.97 27.07 -20.12
CA TRP A 102 -5.23 28.47 -19.79
C TRP A 102 -4.25 29.43 -20.46
N LEU A 103 -2.98 29.03 -20.60
CA LEU A 103 -1.96 29.84 -21.27
C LEU A 103 -2.25 29.93 -22.77
N ILE A 104 -2.60 28.82 -23.42
CA ILE A 104 -3.01 28.80 -24.84
C ILE A 104 -4.22 29.72 -25.03
N TRP A 105 -5.28 29.55 -24.23
CA TRP A 105 -6.48 30.38 -24.32
C TRP A 105 -6.19 31.86 -24.08
N GLY A 106 -5.39 32.19 -23.05
CA GLY A 106 -5.00 33.56 -22.75
C GLY A 106 -4.18 34.20 -23.87
N SER A 107 -3.26 33.42 -24.48
CA SER A 107 -2.43 33.88 -25.60
C SER A 107 -3.18 34.03 -26.93
N SER A 108 -4.28 33.29 -27.13
CA SER A 108 -5.13 33.39 -28.32
C SER A 108 -6.06 34.61 -28.34
N GLY A 109 -5.95 35.53 -27.37
CA GLY A 109 -6.83 36.69 -27.26
C GLY A 109 -8.11 36.43 -26.45
N GLY A 110 -8.15 35.34 -25.68
CA GLY A 110 -9.26 35.07 -24.75
C GLY A 110 -9.49 36.19 -23.72
N LEU A 111 -8.45 36.99 -23.44
CA LEU A 111 -8.51 38.16 -22.55
C LEU A 111 -9.32 39.33 -23.13
N ASP A 112 -9.49 39.40 -24.45
CA ASP A 112 -10.25 40.47 -25.12
C ASP A 112 -11.78 40.25 -25.04
N GLY A 113 -12.22 39.18 -24.37
CA GLY A 113 -13.63 38.87 -24.14
C GLY A 113 -14.41 38.43 -25.38
N LYS A 114 -13.74 38.24 -26.51
CA LYS A 114 -14.35 37.81 -27.78
C LYS A 114 -14.48 36.29 -27.91
N GLU A 115 -13.68 35.53 -27.17
CA GLU A 115 -13.71 34.08 -27.22
C GLU A 115 -14.48 33.46 -26.04
N ILE A 116 -15.21 32.40 -26.34
CA ILE A 116 -15.88 31.57 -25.34
C ILE A 116 -14.82 30.96 -24.42
N LEU A 117 -15.10 30.92 -23.11
CA LEU A 117 -14.27 30.30 -22.06
C LEU A 117 -14.25 28.77 -22.19
N TRP A 118 -13.78 28.26 -23.32
CA TRP A 118 -13.75 26.84 -23.61
C TRP A 118 -12.89 26.01 -22.65
N PRO A 119 -11.78 26.51 -22.06
CA PRO A 119 -11.03 25.73 -21.06
C PRO A 119 -11.87 25.38 -19.84
N LEU A 120 -12.87 26.22 -19.52
CA LEU A 120 -13.75 26.04 -18.37
C LEU A 120 -14.63 24.78 -18.51
N PHE A 121 -15.06 24.47 -19.75
CA PHE A 121 -15.83 23.26 -20.03
C PHE A 121 -15.01 21.98 -19.88
N VAL A 122 -13.68 22.06 -20.07
CA VAL A 122 -12.77 20.92 -19.87
C VAL A 122 -12.39 20.79 -18.40
N THR A 123 -12.11 21.91 -17.72
CA THR A 123 -11.64 21.91 -16.32
C THR A 123 -12.72 21.49 -15.33
N ILE A 124 -13.99 21.85 -15.55
CA ILE A 124 -15.08 21.54 -14.60
C ILE A 124 -15.31 20.03 -14.44
N PRO A 125 -15.56 19.24 -15.49
CA PRO A 125 -15.77 17.80 -15.35
C PRO A 125 -14.55 17.09 -14.78
N TRP A 126 -13.34 17.51 -15.17
CA TRP A 126 -12.09 17.00 -14.61
C TRP A 126 -11.96 17.30 -13.11
N LEU A 127 -12.28 18.53 -12.70
CA LEU A 127 -12.24 18.93 -11.29
C LEU A 127 -13.25 18.12 -10.46
N VAL A 128 -14.46 17.89 -10.99
CA VAL A 128 -15.46 17.05 -10.33
C VAL A 128 -14.97 15.62 -10.20
N GLY A 129 -14.38 15.04 -11.25
CA GLY A 129 -13.77 13.71 -11.20
C GLY A 129 -12.68 13.60 -10.15
N LEU A 130 -11.79 14.60 -10.08
CA LEU A 130 -10.71 14.67 -9.10
C LEU A 130 -11.25 14.78 -7.65
N ILE A 131 -12.29 15.59 -7.43
CA ILE A 131 -12.93 15.73 -6.11
C ILE A 131 -13.55 14.40 -5.68
N ILE A 132 -14.29 13.72 -6.57
CA ILE A 132 -14.91 12.43 -6.27
C ILE A 132 -13.83 11.39 -5.94
N HIS A 133 -12.80 11.29 -6.78
CA HIS A 133 -11.72 10.32 -6.58
C HIS A 133 -10.95 10.61 -5.29
N GLY A 134 -10.62 11.88 -5.04
CA GLY A 134 -9.99 12.35 -3.81
C GLY A 134 -10.85 12.07 -2.58
N PHE A 135 -12.17 12.20 -2.68
CA PHE A 135 -13.09 11.86 -1.58
C PHE A 135 -13.12 10.37 -1.28
N VAL A 136 -13.13 9.50 -2.30
CA VAL A 136 -13.02 8.04 -2.14
C VAL A 136 -11.69 7.67 -1.48
N VAL A 137 -10.58 8.21 -2.00
CA VAL A 137 -9.24 8.00 -1.43
C VAL A 137 -9.16 8.54 -0.01
N TYR A 138 -9.78 9.68 0.31
CA TYR A 138 -9.78 10.27 1.65
C TYR A 138 -10.59 9.42 2.64
N GLN A 139 -11.76 8.92 2.24
CA GLN A 139 -12.53 7.98 3.07
C GLN A 139 -11.76 6.69 3.33
N ASN A 140 -10.98 6.21 2.34
CA ASN A 140 -10.22 4.97 2.44
C ASN A 140 -8.83 5.15 3.10
N SER A 141 -8.17 6.31 2.98
CA SER A 141 -6.74 6.52 3.30
C SER A 141 -6.41 6.67 4.78
N GLY A 142 -7.40 6.59 5.65
CA GLY A 142 -7.11 6.13 6.99
C GLY A 142 -6.81 7.18 8.04
N ILE A 143 -7.26 8.43 7.93
CA ILE A 143 -7.49 9.20 9.17
C ILE A 143 -8.62 8.54 9.97
N ALA A 144 -9.70 8.14 9.30
CA ALA A 144 -10.78 7.39 9.93
C ALA A 144 -10.33 5.99 10.35
N VAL A 145 -9.55 5.30 9.51
CA VAL A 145 -9.06 3.95 9.81
C VAL A 145 -7.96 3.99 10.89
N ALA A 146 -7.01 4.91 10.85
CA ALA A 146 -6.00 5.08 11.90
C ALA A 146 -6.64 5.52 13.23
N ARG A 147 -7.67 6.38 13.22
CA ARG A 147 -8.43 6.69 14.44
C ARG A 147 -9.16 5.46 14.98
N ARG A 148 -9.70 4.59 14.10
CA ARG A 148 -10.31 3.31 14.50
C ARG A 148 -9.26 2.35 15.04
N GLU A 149 -8.12 2.20 14.38
CA GLU A 149 -7.00 1.35 14.83
C GLU A 149 -6.40 1.86 16.14
N GLN A 150 -6.29 3.18 16.34
CA GLN A 150 -5.88 3.77 17.62
C GLN A 150 -6.90 3.49 18.72
N LYS A 151 -8.21 3.62 18.45
CA LYS A 151 -9.25 3.22 19.40
C LYS A 151 -9.17 1.75 19.75
N ILE A 152 -9.03 0.89 18.74
CA ILE A 152 -8.92 -0.56 18.92
C ILE A 152 -7.67 -0.89 19.74
N ARG A 153 -6.50 -0.31 19.44
CA ARG A 153 -5.28 -0.50 20.24
C ARG A 153 -5.49 -0.10 21.70
N ARG A 154 -6.16 1.04 21.93
CA ARG A 154 -6.44 1.53 23.28
C ARG A 154 -7.38 0.61 24.07
N GLU A 155 -8.43 0.09 23.43
CA GLU A 155 -9.34 -0.88 24.07
C GLU A 155 -8.65 -2.22 24.33
N MET A 156 -7.82 -2.68 23.40
CA MET A 156 -7.04 -3.91 23.54
C MET A 156 -6.03 -3.82 24.70
N GLU A 157 -5.40 -2.64 24.87
CA GLU A 157 -4.48 -2.38 25.98
C GLU A 157 -5.20 -2.37 27.34
N LEU A 158 -6.42 -1.81 27.40
CA LEU A 158 -7.25 -1.82 28.61
C LEU A 158 -7.75 -3.23 28.97
N GLU A 159 -8.18 -4.03 28.00
CA GLU A 159 -8.55 -5.43 28.23
C GLU A 159 -7.34 -6.28 28.65
N LYS A 160 -6.17 -6.05 28.04
CA LYS A 160 -4.92 -6.73 28.42
C LYS A 160 -4.54 -6.43 29.88
N GLN A 161 -4.67 -5.17 30.31
CA GLN A 161 -4.46 -4.80 31.72
C GLN A 161 -5.50 -5.46 32.65
N ARG A 162 -6.78 -5.52 32.24
CA ARG A 162 -7.84 -6.15 33.05
C ARG A 162 -7.64 -7.65 33.22
N LEU A 163 -7.09 -8.33 32.21
CA LEU A 163 -6.81 -9.76 32.25
C LEU A 163 -5.52 -10.10 33.03
N GLY A 164 -4.78 -9.11 33.51
CA GLY A 164 -3.52 -9.36 34.23
C GLY A 164 -2.45 -10.04 33.36
N ILE A 165 -2.59 -9.97 32.04
CA ILE A 165 -1.56 -10.39 31.09
C ILE A 165 -0.54 -9.26 31.06
N THR A 166 0.24 -9.15 32.14
CA THR A 166 1.49 -8.41 32.14
C THR A 166 2.40 -9.00 31.06
N ASP A 167 3.21 -8.15 30.41
CA ASP A 167 4.09 -8.54 29.30
C ASP A 167 5.03 -9.71 29.65
N GLU A 168 5.20 -10.04 30.93
CA GLU A 168 5.95 -11.21 31.40
C GLU A 168 5.38 -12.55 30.91
N ALA A 169 4.06 -12.69 30.74
CA ALA A 169 3.47 -13.91 30.18
C ALA A 169 3.58 -13.99 28.64
N TYR A 170 4.02 -12.89 28.00
CA TYR A 170 4.30 -12.80 26.57
C TYR A 170 5.80 -12.61 26.29
N GLU A 171 6.67 -12.92 27.26
CA GLU A 171 7.98 -13.45 26.91
C GLU A 171 7.72 -14.80 26.24
N LYS A 172 7.53 -14.76 24.92
CA LYS A 172 7.66 -15.90 24.02
C LYS A 172 8.83 -16.69 24.58
N PRO A 173 8.61 -17.89 25.16
CA PRO A 173 9.65 -18.57 25.94
C PRO A 173 10.87 -18.53 25.07
N LYS A 174 11.91 -17.81 25.52
CA LYS A 174 13.18 -17.71 24.82
C LYS A 174 13.53 -19.17 24.59
N ARG A 175 13.33 -19.63 23.35
CA ARG A 175 13.70 -20.96 22.93
C ARG A 175 15.22 -20.87 22.85
N ASN A 176 15.85 -20.88 24.02
CA ASN A 176 17.28 -21.06 24.22
C ASN A 176 17.71 -22.45 23.76
N GLN A 177 16.78 -23.28 23.26
CA GLN A 177 17.10 -24.41 22.38
C GLN A 177 17.69 -23.87 21.07
N HIS A 178 18.97 -23.51 21.14
CA HIS A 178 19.88 -23.48 20.01
C HIS A 178 19.93 -24.91 19.46
N LEU A 179 18.95 -25.27 18.63
CA LEU A 179 19.03 -26.46 17.81
C LEU A 179 19.96 -26.12 16.66
N ARG A 180 21.15 -26.71 16.68
CA ARG A 180 22.08 -26.64 15.56
C ARG A 180 21.77 -27.85 14.67
N LEU A 181 21.72 -27.62 13.36
CA LEU A 181 21.76 -28.74 12.43
C LEU A 181 23.17 -29.31 12.48
N SER A 182 23.31 -30.60 12.77
CA SER A 182 24.53 -31.33 12.49
C SER A 182 24.72 -31.46 10.98
N ASP A 183 25.95 -31.78 10.56
CA ASP A 183 26.36 -31.85 9.15
C ASP A 183 25.61 -32.93 8.34
N ASP A 184 24.89 -33.82 9.02
CA ASP A 184 24.01 -34.87 8.48
C ASP A 184 22.52 -34.46 8.41
N GLY A 185 22.18 -33.25 8.84
CA GLY A 185 20.82 -32.72 8.84
C GLY A 185 19.95 -33.13 10.03
N GLU A 186 20.51 -33.81 11.04
CA GLU A 186 19.79 -34.12 12.28
C GLU A 186 19.70 -32.88 13.20
N LEU A 187 18.62 -32.78 13.97
CA LEU A 187 18.42 -31.73 14.96
C LEU A 187 19.06 -32.15 16.29
N VAL A 188 20.27 -31.66 16.55
CA VAL A 188 20.98 -31.96 17.80
C VAL A 188 20.81 -30.80 18.79
N PRO A 189 20.46 -31.05 20.06
CA PRO A 189 20.49 -30.02 21.09
C PRO A 189 21.92 -29.49 21.20
N ALA A 190 22.13 -28.18 21.04
CA ALA A 190 23.44 -27.61 21.33
C ALA A 190 23.66 -27.71 22.84
N ASP A 191 24.60 -28.56 23.24
CA ASP A 191 25.06 -28.61 24.62
C ASP A 191 25.62 -27.24 25.00
N GLU A 192 25.03 -26.63 26.03
CA GLU A 192 25.31 -25.24 26.43
C GLU A 192 26.77 -25.04 26.91
N ASP A 193 27.49 -26.13 27.17
CA ASP A 193 28.84 -26.14 27.73
C ASP A 193 29.94 -25.70 26.74
N GLU A 194 29.67 -25.65 25.42
CA GLU A 194 30.72 -25.32 24.43
C GLU A 194 30.83 -23.81 24.12
N LEU A 195 29.77 -23.03 24.35
CA LEU A 195 29.73 -21.60 23.97
C LEU A 195 30.52 -20.67 24.88
N ASP A 196 30.73 -21.04 26.14
CA ASP A 196 31.49 -20.20 27.09
C ASP A 196 33.02 -20.25 26.86
N THR A 197 33.53 -21.31 26.24
CA THR A 197 34.97 -21.43 25.97
C THR A 197 35.46 -20.59 24.78
N ALA A 198 34.56 -20.21 23.87
CA ALA A 198 34.90 -19.39 22.70
C ALA A 198 35.03 -17.90 23.02
N LYS A 199 34.34 -17.40 24.05
CA LYS A 199 34.32 -15.97 24.38
C LYS A 199 35.53 -15.50 25.19
N VAL A 200 36.22 -16.41 25.89
CA VAL A 200 37.40 -16.07 26.71
C VAL A 200 38.65 -15.80 25.86
N LYS A 201 38.73 -16.30 24.62
CA LYS A 201 39.94 -16.16 23.79
C LYS A 201 40.13 -14.79 23.11
N HIS A 202 39.15 -13.88 23.14
CA HIS A 202 39.20 -12.64 22.36
C HIS A 202 39.43 -11.35 23.18
N THR A 203 39.59 -11.44 24.50
CA THR A 203 39.74 -10.27 25.41
C THR A 203 41.14 -10.16 26.02
N THR A 204 42.14 -10.84 25.46
CA THR A 204 43.52 -10.78 25.97
C THR A 204 44.51 -10.51 24.85
N LEU A 205 44.50 -9.29 24.29
CA LEU A 205 45.63 -8.67 23.58
C LEU A 205 45.58 -7.16 23.74
#